data_AF-A0A1V4X5I8-F1
#
_entry.id   AF-A0A1V4X5I8-F1
#
_cell.length_a   1.000
_cell.length_b   1.000
_cell.length_c   1.000
_cell.angle_alpha   90.00
_cell.angle_beta   90.00
_cell.angle_gamma   90.00
#
_symmetry.space_group_name_H-M   'P 1'
#
loop_
_entity.id
_entity.type
_entity.pdbx_description
1 polymer ?
#
loop_
_entity_poly.entity_id
_entity_poly.type
_entity_poly.pdbx_seq_one_letter_code
_entity_poly.pdbx_strand_id
1 'polypeptide(L)'
;MNDGNKIILDNLLVSLGVPKETADTIVDSALDWMDKDVLHRLSGAEDDYYQTLPNPYRAKNGPFDTVEELLLVKGMTPDILFGTKEHKGLIHFVTVYGDASKINVNFAAKEIIMALPGVSEDRAARIIDQRKQAELKSLDDVRGIMGGEYSNVSSCIDVAESIGYTIESTGYRGGAGDGHGIRATLLVRTGGAYEYIYYKTPAETTK
;
A
#
# COMPACT_ATOMS: atom_id res chain seq x y z
N MET A 1 -6.22 -8.20 -6.77
CA MET A 1 -5.00 -7.49 -7.24
C MET A 1 -4.80 -7.80 -8.72
N ASN A 2 -4.38 -6.85 -9.55
CA ASN A 2 -4.07 -7.08 -10.97
C ASN A 2 -2.54 -7.14 -11.19
N ASP A 3 -2.09 -7.48 -12.40
CA ASP A 3 -0.66 -7.58 -12.74
C ASP A 3 0.11 -6.27 -12.50
N GLY A 4 -0.54 -5.12 -12.69
CA GLY A 4 0.06 -3.81 -12.39
C GLY A 4 0.35 -3.64 -10.91
N ASN A 5 -0.60 -3.99 -10.05
CA ASN A 5 -0.45 -3.93 -8.60
C ASN A 5 0.62 -4.90 -8.10
N LYS A 6 0.78 -6.06 -8.76
CA LYS A 6 1.86 -7.01 -8.46
C LYS A 6 3.23 -6.34 -8.59
N ILE A 7 3.47 -5.69 -9.73
CA ILE A 7 4.74 -5.01 -10.02
C ILE A 7 4.98 -3.87 -9.03
N ILE A 8 3.94 -3.11 -8.70
CA ILE A 8 4.05 -1.99 -7.75
C ILE A 8 4.42 -2.51 -6.35
N LEU A 9 3.77 -3.57 -5.87
CA LEU A 9 4.09 -4.15 -4.57
C LEU A 9 5.52 -4.72 -4.52
N ASP A 10 5.94 -5.41 -5.58
CA ASP A 10 7.31 -5.94 -5.68
C ASP A 10 8.35 -4.83 -5.65
N ASN A 11 8.21 -3.81 -6.50
CA ASN A 11 9.11 -2.66 -6.54
C ASN A 11 9.15 -1.92 -5.19
N LEU A 12 7.99 -1.76 -4.55
CA LEU A 12 7.89 -1.11 -3.25
C LEU A 12 8.66 -1.90 -2.18
N LEU A 13 8.44 -3.21 -2.06
CA LEU A 13 9.15 -4.06 -1.12
C LEU A 13 10.67 -3.96 -1.30
N VAL A 14 11.14 -4.06 -2.56
CA VAL A 14 12.56 -3.91 -2.88
C VAL A 14 13.09 -2.54 -2.49
N SER A 15 12.32 -1.47 -2.74
CA SER A 15 12.72 -0.10 -2.36
C SER A 15 12.80 0.10 -0.84
N LEU A 16 12.06 -0.69 -0.07
CA LEU A 16 12.11 -0.74 1.39
C LEU A 16 13.26 -1.63 1.92
N GLY A 17 14.12 -2.14 1.05
CA GLY A 17 15.28 -2.95 1.43
C GLY A 17 14.99 -4.43 1.58
N VAL A 18 13.81 -4.91 1.17
CA VAL A 18 13.48 -6.34 1.17
C VAL A 18 14.26 -7.02 0.04
N PRO A 19 14.99 -8.13 0.32
CA PRO A 19 15.67 -8.88 -0.73
C PRO A 19 14.69 -9.34 -1.81
N LYS A 20 15.11 -9.30 -3.08
CA LYS A 20 14.22 -9.58 -4.23
C LYS A 20 13.50 -10.93 -4.13
N GLU A 21 14.19 -11.98 -3.69
CA GLU A 21 13.61 -13.32 -3.51
C GLU A 21 12.51 -13.34 -2.43
N THR A 22 12.72 -12.58 -1.35
CA THR A 22 11.70 -12.41 -0.30
C THR A 22 10.52 -11.58 -0.81
N ALA A 23 10.78 -10.53 -1.60
CA ALA A 23 9.71 -9.75 -2.23
C ALA A 23 8.87 -10.60 -3.19
N ASP A 24 9.50 -11.42 -4.04
CA ASP A 24 8.80 -12.39 -4.92
C ASP A 24 7.93 -13.34 -4.11
N THR A 25 8.47 -13.90 -3.03
CA THR A 25 7.75 -14.80 -2.13
C THR A 25 6.53 -14.12 -1.52
N ILE A 26 6.69 -12.91 -0.97
CA ILE A 26 5.59 -12.15 -0.35
C ILE A 26 4.52 -11.84 -1.39
N VAL A 27 4.91 -11.36 -2.57
CA VAL A 27 3.99 -10.93 -3.62
C VAL A 27 3.20 -12.12 -4.16
N ASP A 28 3.87 -13.21 -4.52
CA ASP A 28 3.20 -14.42 -5.02
C ASP A 28 2.28 -15.02 -3.94
N SER A 29 2.75 -15.11 -2.69
CA SER A 29 1.96 -15.67 -1.59
C SER A 29 0.77 -14.78 -1.19
N ALA A 30 0.89 -13.45 -1.32
CA ALA A 30 -0.22 -12.54 -1.09
C ALA A 30 -1.30 -12.69 -2.18
N LEU A 31 -0.91 -12.99 -3.42
CA LEU A 31 -1.85 -13.28 -4.50
C LEU A 31 -2.57 -14.61 -4.26
N ASP A 32 -1.83 -15.67 -3.90
CA ASP A 32 -2.39 -17.00 -3.55
C ASP A 32 -3.37 -16.86 -2.37
N TRP A 33 -2.99 -16.11 -1.34
CA TRP A 33 -3.86 -15.82 -0.17
C TRP A 33 -5.24 -15.26 -0.54
N MET A 34 -5.32 -14.47 -1.62
CA MET A 34 -6.54 -13.78 -2.04
C MET A 34 -7.38 -14.54 -3.07
N ASP A 35 -6.76 -15.36 -3.91
CA ASP A 35 -7.48 -16.03 -4.98
C ASP A 35 -8.27 -17.24 -4.48
N LYS A 36 -9.15 -17.78 -5.31
CA LYS A 36 -10.13 -18.79 -4.85
C LYS A 36 -9.67 -20.21 -5.08
N ASP A 37 -8.54 -20.40 -5.76
CA ASP A 37 -8.09 -21.72 -6.12
C ASP A 37 -7.16 -22.30 -5.05
N VAL A 38 -6.34 -23.26 -5.42
CA VAL A 38 -5.44 -23.98 -4.50
C VAL A 38 -4.08 -24.22 -5.17
N LEU A 39 -3.80 -23.50 -6.25
CA LEU A 39 -2.58 -23.61 -7.02
C LEU A 39 -1.64 -22.49 -6.61
N HIS A 40 -0.55 -22.85 -5.94
CA HIS A 40 0.42 -21.84 -5.56
C HIS A 40 1.23 -21.35 -6.77
N ARG A 41 1.57 -20.06 -6.78
CA ARG A 41 2.52 -19.46 -7.74
C ARG A 41 3.95 -19.96 -7.48
N LEU A 42 4.89 -19.61 -8.37
CA LEU A 42 6.26 -20.13 -8.33
C LEU A 42 6.94 -19.95 -6.95
N SER A 43 6.81 -18.77 -6.36
CA SER A 43 7.33 -18.46 -5.01
C SER A 43 6.22 -18.42 -3.95
N GLY A 44 5.01 -18.79 -4.33
CA GLY A 44 3.79 -18.62 -3.55
C GLY A 44 3.61 -19.63 -2.42
N ALA A 45 2.41 -19.65 -1.86
CA ALA A 45 2.00 -20.54 -0.80
C ALA A 45 0.48 -20.64 -0.68
N GLU A 46 0.02 -21.89 -0.58
CA GLU A 46 -1.36 -22.28 -0.36
C GLU A 46 -1.51 -23.09 0.94
N ASP A 47 -2.67 -23.70 1.13
CA ASP A 47 -2.97 -24.60 2.26
C ASP A 47 -1.88 -25.66 2.51
N ASP A 48 -1.22 -26.16 1.46
CA ASP A 48 -0.15 -27.16 1.55
C ASP A 48 1.07 -26.66 2.31
N TYR A 49 1.40 -25.36 2.18
CA TYR A 49 2.41 -24.69 2.96
C TYR A 49 1.89 -24.34 4.36
N TYR A 50 0.75 -23.64 4.46
CA TYR A 50 0.29 -23.10 5.75
C TYR A 50 -0.08 -24.21 6.77
N GLN A 51 -0.49 -25.39 6.30
CA GLN A 51 -0.76 -26.53 7.18
C GLN A 51 0.50 -27.19 7.76
N THR A 52 1.69 -26.89 7.22
CA THR A 52 2.97 -27.42 7.72
C THR A 52 3.59 -26.57 8.82
N LEU A 53 3.04 -25.38 9.09
CA LEU A 53 3.54 -24.46 10.10
C LEU A 53 3.34 -25.00 11.51
N PRO A 54 4.14 -24.56 12.51
CA PRO A 54 4.00 -25.00 13.90
C PRO A 54 2.60 -24.78 14.48
N ASN A 55 1.93 -23.70 14.05
CA ASN A 55 0.52 -23.44 14.31
C ASN A 55 -0.22 -23.44 12.95
N PRO A 56 -0.75 -24.58 12.50
CA PRO A 56 -1.36 -24.71 11.19
C PRO A 56 -2.59 -23.80 11.01
N TYR A 57 -2.72 -23.21 9.82
CA TYR A 57 -3.92 -22.51 9.37
C TYR A 57 -4.08 -22.72 7.86
N ARG A 58 -5.14 -22.13 7.29
CA ARG A 58 -5.44 -22.19 5.85
C ARG A 58 -5.29 -20.82 5.21
N ALA A 59 -4.99 -20.82 3.92
CA ALA A 59 -5.12 -19.61 3.11
C ALA A 59 -6.57 -19.10 3.18
N LYS A 60 -6.73 -17.78 3.12
CA LYS A 60 -8.05 -17.16 3.29
C LYS A 60 -8.95 -17.36 2.08
N ASN A 61 -8.34 -17.45 0.91
CA ASN A 61 -8.97 -17.55 -0.40
C ASN A 61 -9.99 -16.42 -0.64
N GLY A 62 -9.60 -15.21 -0.21
CA GLY A 62 -10.46 -14.04 -0.20
C GLY A 62 -9.71 -12.74 0.12
N PRO A 63 -10.40 -11.59 -0.01
CA PRO A 63 -9.77 -10.29 0.21
C PRO A 63 -9.25 -10.14 1.64
N PHE A 64 -8.21 -9.33 1.80
CA PHE A 64 -7.71 -8.95 3.12
C PHE A 64 -8.76 -8.11 3.86
N ASP A 65 -9.01 -8.43 5.13
CA ASP A 65 -9.90 -7.60 5.98
C ASP A 65 -9.13 -6.45 6.64
N THR A 66 -7.85 -6.67 6.92
CA THR A 66 -6.94 -5.69 7.52
C THR A 66 -5.56 -5.77 6.87
N VAL A 67 -4.76 -4.71 6.99
CA VAL A 67 -3.38 -4.73 6.48
C VAL A 67 -2.52 -5.71 7.30
N GLU A 68 -2.82 -5.87 8.59
CA GLU A 68 -2.10 -6.75 9.51
C GLU A 68 -2.23 -8.25 9.17
N GLU A 69 -3.26 -8.66 8.42
CA GLU A 69 -3.36 -10.02 7.87
C GLU A 69 -2.17 -10.38 6.97
N LEU A 70 -1.43 -9.40 6.43
CA LEU A 70 -0.19 -9.66 5.71
C LEU A 70 0.83 -10.44 6.55
N LEU A 71 0.80 -10.38 7.89
CA LEU A 71 1.68 -11.19 8.75
C LEU A 71 1.40 -12.70 8.66
N LEU A 72 0.26 -13.11 8.10
CA LEU A 72 -0.07 -14.51 7.83
C LEU A 72 0.48 -14.99 6.48
N VAL A 73 0.91 -14.07 5.62
CA VAL A 73 1.46 -14.36 4.31
C VAL A 73 2.92 -14.79 4.44
N LYS A 74 3.27 -15.87 3.74
CA LYS A 74 4.65 -16.40 3.70
C LYS A 74 5.66 -15.31 3.32
N GLY A 75 6.74 -15.23 4.10
CA GLY A 75 7.84 -14.29 3.88
C GLY A 75 7.65 -12.92 4.52
N MET A 76 6.42 -12.55 4.94
CA MET A 76 6.18 -11.29 5.64
C MET A 76 6.70 -11.36 7.08
N THR A 77 7.30 -10.27 7.55
CA THR A 77 7.76 -10.14 8.94
C THR A 77 7.22 -8.84 9.56
N PRO A 78 7.17 -8.73 10.90
CA PRO A 78 6.83 -7.48 11.57
C PRO A 78 7.71 -6.30 11.13
N ASP A 79 9.01 -6.52 10.92
CA ASP A 79 9.95 -5.48 10.49
C ASP A 79 9.65 -4.99 9.06
N ILE A 80 9.23 -5.88 8.16
CA ILE A 80 8.81 -5.48 6.79
C ILE A 80 7.49 -4.73 6.84
N LEU A 81 6.52 -5.24 7.61
CA LEU A 81 5.18 -4.66 7.65
C LEU A 81 5.15 -3.32 8.37
N PHE A 82 5.67 -3.27 9.60
CA PHE A 82 5.61 -2.10 10.47
C PHE A 82 6.83 -1.19 10.34
N GLY A 83 7.94 -1.70 9.80
CA GLY A 83 9.18 -0.95 9.65
C GLY A 83 10.10 -1.11 10.85
N THR A 84 11.20 -0.39 10.80
CA THR A 84 12.20 -0.31 11.86
C THR A 84 12.41 1.14 12.29
N LYS A 85 13.42 1.42 13.12
CA LYS A 85 13.76 2.81 13.47
C LYS A 85 14.37 3.58 12.29
N GLU A 86 14.91 2.84 11.33
CA GLU A 86 15.68 3.35 10.19
C GLU A 86 14.81 3.53 8.95
N HIS A 87 13.79 2.68 8.77
CA HIS A 87 12.96 2.64 7.57
C HIS A 87 11.48 2.45 7.88
N LYS A 88 10.62 3.11 7.09
CA LYS A 88 9.16 2.94 7.16
C LYS A 88 8.77 1.53 6.73
N GLY A 89 7.77 0.96 7.40
CA GLY A 89 7.17 -0.31 6.99
C GLY A 89 6.22 -0.18 5.80
N LEU A 90 5.90 -1.33 5.22
CA LEU A 90 4.91 -1.45 4.14
C LEU A 90 3.55 -0.84 4.53
N ILE A 91 3.16 -0.91 5.81
CA ILE A 91 1.88 -0.43 6.33
C ILE A 91 1.61 1.06 6.07
N HIS A 92 2.65 1.86 5.81
CA HIS A 92 2.50 3.28 5.48
C HIS A 92 2.10 3.53 4.02
N PHE A 93 2.12 2.51 3.18
CA PHE A 93 2.02 2.65 1.72
C PHE A 93 0.88 1.83 1.11
N VAL A 94 0.29 0.91 1.86
CA VAL A 94 -0.77 0.01 1.37
C VAL A 94 -2.09 0.23 2.12
N THR A 95 -3.18 -0.13 1.45
CA THR A 95 -4.53 -0.15 2.01
C THR A 95 -5.28 -1.37 1.49
N VAL A 96 -6.13 -1.96 2.32
CA VAL A 96 -7.12 -2.98 1.90
C VAL A 96 -8.45 -2.34 1.51
N TYR A 97 -8.58 -1.04 1.75
CA TYR A 97 -9.78 -0.25 1.49
C TYR A 97 -9.61 0.52 0.19
N GLY A 98 -10.36 0.15 -0.84
CA GLY A 98 -10.40 0.85 -2.12
C GLY A 98 -11.08 0.03 -3.20
N ASP A 99 -12.01 0.64 -3.92
CA ASP A 99 -12.62 0.05 -5.11
C ASP A 99 -11.75 0.28 -6.37
N ALA A 100 -10.76 1.17 -6.27
CA ALA A 100 -9.89 1.56 -7.36
C ALA A 100 -8.68 0.62 -7.43
N SER A 101 -8.54 -0.10 -8.54
CA SER A 101 -7.34 -0.85 -8.90
C SER A 101 -6.17 0.03 -9.35
N LYS A 102 -6.24 1.34 -9.11
CA LYS A 102 -5.35 2.36 -9.63
C LYS A 102 -4.86 3.28 -8.53
N ILE A 103 -3.66 3.80 -8.72
CA ILE A 103 -2.98 4.74 -7.84
C ILE A 103 -3.37 6.15 -8.24
N ASN A 104 -4.04 6.85 -7.34
CA ASN A 104 -4.26 8.28 -7.48
C ASN A 104 -2.92 8.99 -7.35
N VAL A 105 -2.45 9.58 -8.45
CA VAL A 105 -1.17 10.26 -8.42
C VAL A 105 -1.24 11.39 -7.41
N ASN A 106 -2.19 12.33 -7.44
CA ASN A 106 -2.19 13.53 -6.57
C ASN A 106 -1.90 13.25 -5.08
N PHE A 107 -2.32 12.11 -4.53
CA PHE A 107 -2.12 11.76 -3.12
C PHE A 107 -1.06 10.69 -2.84
N ALA A 108 -0.62 9.94 -3.84
CA ALA A 108 0.38 8.89 -3.66
C ALA A 108 1.72 9.45 -3.17
N ALA A 109 2.30 8.80 -2.15
CA ALA A 109 3.65 9.09 -1.66
C ALA A 109 4.70 8.96 -2.78
N LYS A 110 5.84 9.65 -2.66
CA LYS A 110 6.91 9.59 -3.68
C LYS A 110 7.36 8.15 -3.92
N GLU A 111 7.45 7.36 -2.86
CA GLU A 111 7.82 5.95 -2.85
C GLU A 111 6.85 5.11 -3.70
N ILE A 112 5.54 5.37 -3.61
CA ILE A 112 4.53 4.70 -4.44
C ILE A 112 4.67 5.10 -5.91
N ILE A 113 4.95 6.37 -6.21
CA ILE A 113 5.16 6.82 -7.59
C ILE A 113 6.42 6.17 -8.17
N MET A 114 7.49 6.06 -7.39
CA MET A 114 8.73 5.39 -7.79
C MET A 114 8.55 3.88 -7.98
N ALA A 115 7.61 3.26 -7.27
CA ALA A 115 7.28 1.86 -7.44
C ALA A 115 6.47 1.57 -8.72
N LEU A 116 5.96 2.60 -9.42
CA LEU A 116 5.24 2.41 -10.68
C LEU A 116 6.17 1.83 -11.77
N PRO A 117 5.65 0.98 -12.67
CA PRO A 117 6.46 0.31 -13.68
C PRO A 117 7.24 1.30 -14.56
N GLY A 118 8.56 1.19 -14.56
CA GLY A 118 9.44 1.96 -15.43
C GLY A 118 9.49 3.47 -15.16
N VAL A 119 9.08 3.92 -13.97
CA VAL A 119 9.17 5.32 -13.56
C VAL A 119 10.55 5.63 -13.02
N SER A 120 11.20 6.65 -13.57
CA SER A 120 12.47 7.16 -13.05
C SER A 120 12.29 8.13 -11.88
N GLU A 121 13.34 8.28 -11.07
CA GLU A 121 13.29 9.22 -9.93
C GLU A 121 13.02 10.67 -10.37
N ASP A 122 13.58 11.10 -11.51
CA ASP A 122 13.31 12.44 -12.08
C ASP A 122 11.83 12.64 -12.39
N ARG A 123 11.17 11.64 -13.00
CA ARG A 123 9.73 11.72 -13.27
C ARG A 123 8.91 11.73 -11.99
N ALA A 124 9.24 10.87 -11.03
CA ALA A 124 8.57 10.88 -9.73
C ALA A 124 8.72 12.23 -9.03
N ALA A 125 9.93 12.81 -9.03
CA ALA A 125 10.19 14.13 -8.45
C ALA A 125 9.39 15.24 -9.15
N ARG A 126 9.33 15.25 -10.49
CA ARG A 126 8.54 16.23 -11.26
C ARG A 126 7.04 16.15 -10.93
N ILE A 127 6.51 14.95 -10.75
CA ILE A 127 5.13 14.77 -10.32
C ILE A 127 4.91 15.37 -8.93
N ILE A 128 5.82 15.11 -7.98
CA ILE A 128 5.75 15.70 -6.63
C ILE A 128 5.84 17.23 -6.68
N ASP A 129 6.75 17.77 -7.49
CA ASP A 129 6.92 19.22 -7.62
C ASP A 129 5.74 19.89 -8.32
N GLN A 130 5.14 19.24 -9.32
CA GLN A 130 3.93 19.75 -9.98
C GLN A 130 2.78 19.89 -8.98
N ARG A 131 2.53 18.87 -8.13
CA ARG A 131 1.44 18.88 -7.14
C ARG A 131 1.56 20.00 -6.11
N LYS A 132 2.78 20.44 -5.81
CA LYS A 132 3.02 21.60 -4.91
C LYS A 132 2.52 22.91 -5.52
N GLN A 133 2.46 22.99 -6.86
CA GLN A 133 2.02 24.18 -7.57
C GLN A 133 0.53 24.13 -7.92
N ALA A 134 0.08 23.00 -8.47
CA ALA A 134 -1.30 22.78 -8.85
C ALA A 134 -1.63 21.29 -8.91
N GLU A 135 -2.89 20.96 -8.62
CA GLU A 135 -3.42 19.61 -8.78
C GLU A 135 -3.39 19.15 -10.26
N LEU A 136 -3.05 17.88 -10.48
CA LEU A 136 -3.13 17.22 -11.78
C LEU A 136 -4.59 16.86 -12.04
N LYS A 137 -5.21 17.46 -13.06
CA LYS A 137 -6.66 17.34 -13.30
C LYS A 137 -7.01 16.23 -14.28
N SER A 138 -6.04 15.82 -15.09
CA SER A 138 -6.23 14.85 -16.15
C SER A 138 -5.03 13.92 -16.27
N LEU A 139 -5.26 12.76 -16.89
CA LEU A 139 -4.17 11.87 -17.29
C LEU A 139 -3.25 12.47 -18.36
N ASP A 140 -3.72 13.49 -19.10
CA ASP A 140 -2.90 14.22 -20.06
C ASP A 140 -1.84 15.09 -19.35
N ASP A 141 -2.17 15.68 -18.20
CA ASP A 141 -1.20 16.39 -17.35
C ASP A 141 -0.09 15.44 -16.91
N VAL A 142 -0.47 14.23 -16.47
CA VAL A 142 0.48 13.18 -16.08
C VAL A 142 1.32 12.73 -17.26
N ARG A 143 0.72 12.57 -18.45
CA ARG A 143 1.45 12.20 -19.68
C ARG A 143 2.48 13.26 -20.05
N GLY A 144 2.16 14.54 -19.94
CA GLY A 144 3.10 15.64 -20.20
C GLY A 144 4.34 15.56 -19.30
N ILE A 145 4.17 15.12 -18.06
CA ILE A 145 5.25 14.97 -17.09
C ILE A 145 6.03 13.68 -17.31
N MET A 146 5.35 12.54 -17.49
CA MET A 146 5.98 11.22 -17.64
C MET A 146 6.64 11.02 -19.02
N GLY A 147 6.16 11.71 -20.05
CA GLY A 147 6.66 11.56 -21.42
C GLY A 147 6.57 10.11 -21.90
N GLY A 148 7.69 9.56 -22.37
CA GLY A 148 7.76 8.17 -22.86
C GLY A 148 7.47 7.10 -21.80
N GLU A 149 7.58 7.42 -20.52
CA GLU A 149 7.30 6.48 -19.42
C GLU A 149 5.79 6.32 -19.16
N TYR A 150 4.95 7.20 -19.73
CA TYR A 150 3.50 7.19 -19.50
C TYR A 150 2.82 5.88 -19.91
N SER A 151 3.26 5.25 -21.01
CA SER A 151 2.68 3.99 -21.48
C SER A 151 2.80 2.87 -20.44
N ASN A 152 3.86 2.89 -19.64
CA ASN A 152 4.15 1.86 -18.64
C ASN A 152 3.21 1.96 -17.42
N VAL A 153 2.71 3.17 -17.14
CA VAL A 153 1.91 3.44 -15.94
C VAL A 153 0.43 3.64 -16.21
N SER A 154 0.04 3.90 -17.46
CA SER A 154 -1.32 4.34 -17.84
C SER A 154 -2.45 3.42 -17.35
N SER A 155 -2.20 2.13 -17.19
CA SER A 155 -3.17 1.15 -16.67
C SER A 155 -3.30 1.19 -15.14
N CYS A 156 -2.31 1.74 -14.44
CA CYS A 156 -2.15 1.66 -12.99
C CYS A 156 -2.43 2.99 -12.27
N ILE A 157 -2.68 4.09 -13.00
CA ILE A 157 -2.82 5.43 -12.40
C ILE A 157 -4.17 6.10 -12.70
N ASP A 158 -4.59 6.96 -11.79
CA ASP A 158 -5.68 7.92 -11.99
C ASP A 158 -5.37 9.29 -11.34
N VAL A 159 -6.28 10.24 -11.55
CA VAL A 159 -6.30 11.59 -10.96
C VAL A 159 -7.67 11.89 -10.36
N ALA A 160 -8.46 10.85 -10.06
CA ALA A 160 -9.84 11.01 -9.62
C ALA A 160 -9.90 11.61 -8.21
N GLU A 161 -11.07 12.00 -7.72
CA GLU A 161 -11.22 12.31 -6.30
C GLU A 161 -11.06 11.02 -5.48
N SER A 162 -10.31 11.10 -4.37
CA SER A 162 -10.26 9.99 -3.42
C SER A 162 -11.53 9.97 -2.59
N ILE A 163 -12.15 8.80 -2.44
CA ILE A 163 -13.21 8.59 -1.45
C ILE A 163 -12.65 8.16 -0.09
N GLY A 164 -11.40 7.71 -0.02
CA GLY A 164 -10.76 7.24 1.21
C GLY A 164 -9.91 8.31 1.86
N TYR A 165 -10.09 8.50 3.16
CA TYR A 165 -9.34 9.47 3.96
C TYR A 165 -8.85 8.83 5.26
N THR A 166 -7.64 9.18 5.69
CA THR A 166 -7.11 8.81 7.00
C THR A 166 -6.97 10.07 7.85
N ILE A 167 -7.52 10.03 9.06
CA ILE A 167 -7.38 11.05 10.10
C ILE A 167 -6.40 10.51 11.13
N GLU A 168 -5.33 11.26 11.37
CA GLU A 168 -4.38 11.01 12.46
C GLU A 168 -4.46 12.18 13.44
N SER A 169 -4.61 11.86 14.73
CA SER A 169 -4.74 12.86 15.80
C SER A 169 -3.94 12.43 17.02
N THR A 170 -3.13 13.33 17.56
CA THR A 170 -2.34 13.08 18.77
C THR A 170 -2.72 14.06 19.86
N GLY A 171 -3.19 13.55 21.00
CA GLY A 171 -3.47 14.34 22.19
C GLY A 171 -2.31 14.30 23.19
N TYR A 172 -1.97 15.44 23.80
CA TYR A 172 -0.92 15.53 24.82
C TYR A 172 -1.52 16.00 26.15
N ARG A 173 -1.14 15.35 27.25
CA ARG A 173 -1.42 15.84 28.60
C ARG A 173 -0.23 16.65 29.09
N GLY A 174 -0.45 17.84 29.63
CA GLY A 174 0.62 18.69 30.17
C GLY A 174 1.49 17.92 31.17
N GLY A 175 2.81 17.89 30.91
CA GLY A 175 3.80 17.17 31.72
C GLY A 175 4.03 15.70 31.36
N ALA A 176 3.26 15.12 30.44
CA ALA A 176 3.54 13.78 29.89
C ALA A 176 4.57 13.90 28.75
N GLY A 177 5.56 13.00 28.74
CA GLY A 177 6.60 12.95 27.69
C GLY A 177 6.09 12.45 26.34
N ASP A 178 5.00 11.69 26.35
CA ASP A 178 4.44 11.00 25.19
C ASP A 178 2.96 11.39 24.97
N GLY A 179 2.57 11.54 23.71
CA GLY A 179 1.18 11.78 23.30
C GLY A 179 0.37 10.49 23.22
N HIS A 180 -0.95 10.62 23.04
CA HIS A 180 -1.85 9.52 22.70
C HIS A 180 -2.37 9.72 21.29
N GLY A 181 -1.88 8.90 20.35
CA GLY A 181 -2.27 8.92 18.95
C GLY A 181 -3.53 8.09 18.68
N ILE A 182 -4.38 8.56 17.77
CA ILE A 182 -5.48 7.82 17.16
C ILE A 182 -5.33 7.96 15.65
N ARG A 183 -5.47 6.85 14.94
CA ARG A 183 -5.60 6.82 13.48
C ARG A 183 -6.96 6.23 13.12
N ALA A 184 -7.69 6.90 12.24
CA ALA A 184 -8.99 6.43 11.74
C ALA A 184 -9.05 6.58 10.22
N THR A 185 -9.47 5.53 9.52
CA THR A 185 -9.73 5.58 8.08
C THR A 185 -11.24 5.61 7.86
N LEU A 186 -11.68 6.48 6.95
CA LEU A 186 -13.08 6.63 6.55
C LEU A 186 -13.22 6.65 5.04
N LEU A 187 -14.35 6.14 4.55
CA LEU A 187 -14.80 6.34 3.18
C LEU A 187 -15.86 7.45 3.17
N VAL A 188 -15.64 8.50 2.38
CA VAL A 188 -16.58 9.58 2.11
C VAL A 188 -17.25 9.31 0.78
N ARG A 189 -18.57 9.14 0.80
CA ARG A 189 -19.41 8.89 -0.37
C ARG A 189 -19.99 10.20 -0.91
N THR A 190 -20.43 10.16 -2.16
CA THR A 190 -21.13 11.29 -2.80
C THR A 190 -22.30 11.76 -1.93
N GLY A 191 -22.39 13.07 -1.69
CA GLY A 191 -23.40 13.66 -0.79
C GLY A 191 -22.95 13.84 0.66
N GLY A 192 -21.69 13.55 1.00
CA GLY A 192 -21.09 13.85 2.31
C GLY A 192 -21.35 12.80 3.39
N ALA A 193 -22.01 11.69 3.05
CA ALA A 193 -22.10 10.54 3.94
C ALA A 193 -20.72 9.90 4.11
N TYR A 194 -20.40 9.42 5.31
CA TYR A 194 -19.12 8.78 5.60
C TYR A 194 -19.29 7.50 6.42
N GLU A 195 -18.34 6.59 6.28
CA GLU A 195 -18.28 5.31 6.98
C GLU A 195 -16.87 5.11 7.57
N TYR A 196 -16.78 4.81 8.86
CA TYR A 196 -15.51 4.41 9.49
C TYR A 196 -15.23 2.95 9.16
N ILE A 197 -14.10 2.71 8.51
CA ILE A 197 -13.72 1.36 8.05
C ILE A 197 -12.61 0.75 8.91
N TYR A 198 -11.79 1.59 9.55
CA TYR A 198 -10.70 1.15 10.42
C TYR A 198 -10.35 2.22 11.45
N TYR A 199 -9.94 1.81 12.64
CA TYR A 199 -9.27 2.70 13.59
C TYR A 199 -8.23 1.93 14.41
N LYS A 200 -7.19 2.64 14.84
CA LYS A 200 -6.11 2.11 15.69
C LYS A 200 -5.86 3.05 16.86
N THR A 201 -5.76 2.47 18.06
CA THR A 201 -5.36 3.16 19.30
C THR A 201 -4.51 2.23 20.19
N PRO A 202 -3.37 2.70 20.74
CA PRO A 202 -2.69 3.93 20.35
C PRO A 202 -2.11 3.80 18.93
N ALA A 203 -2.23 4.86 18.15
CA ALA A 203 -1.48 5.04 16.90
C ALA A 203 -0.15 5.75 17.17
N GLU A 204 0.75 5.75 16.18
CA GLU A 204 1.98 6.52 16.25
C GLU A 204 1.69 7.99 16.54
N THR A 205 2.49 8.59 17.41
CA THR A 205 2.35 9.99 17.78
C THR A 205 3.13 10.86 16.81
N THR A 206 2.44 11.77 16.14
CA THR A 206 3.05 12.85 15.36
C THR A 206 3.33 14.05 16.27
N LYS A 207 4.58 14.54 16.25
CA LYS A 207 4.99 15.80 16.89
C LYS A 207 4.99 16.93 15.88
#